data_AF-A0A9D4VNL4-F1
#
_entry.id   AF-A0A9D4VNL4-F1
#
_cell.length_a   1.000
_cell.length_b   1.000
_cell.length_c   1.000
_cell.angle_alpha   90.00
_cell.angle_beta   90.00
_cell.angle_gamma   90.00
#
_symmetry.space_group_name_H-M   'P 1'
#
loop_
_entity.id
_entity.type
_entity.pdbx_description
1 polymer ?
#
loop_
_entity_poly.entity_id
_entity_poly.type
_entity_poly.pdbx_seq_one_letter_code
_entity_poly.pdbx_strand_id
1 'polypeptide(L)'
;MLFLVSEDCTTFYLEKIICLFFFLLSLVVQGLMGCSMPAISVFRLCTELIMHCFKTRMLLLFCQLALQIVFVGALRSACIFAPFVAFQAYGYYNMCVGRFPDEIRPWCNARVPLLYNYIQSHYWGVGFLTYFQLKQLPNFLLASPILSLAFFSVVHYAKSRPQIFFSLGFDTTIEEKSRGVVFLSEDHSRFKATDSVEKSSVRAEGGGKT
;
A
#
# COMPACT_ATOMS: atom_id res chain seq x y z
N MET A 1 9.13 -3.60 3.54
CA MET A 1 7.96 -4.51 3.53
C MET A 1 8.16 -5.66 2.54
N LEU A 2 8.56 -5.39 1.29
CA LEU A 2 8.84 -6.43 0.29
C LEU A 2 10.07 -7.30 0.60
N PHE A 3 11.15 -6.72 1.15
CA PHE A 3 12.39 -7.47 1.41
C PHE A 3 12.26 -8.50 2.54
N LEU A 4 11.60 -8.15 3.66
CA LEU A 4 11.35 -9.11 4.75
C LEU A 4 10.42 -10.26 4.33
N VAL A 5 9.38 -9.97 3.54
CA VAL A 5 8.47 -11.00 3.01
C VAL A 5 9.19 -11.98 2.07
N SER A 6 10.27 -11.55 1.41
CA SER A 6 11.01 -12.40 0.45
C SER A 6 11.92 -13.43 1.14
N GLU A 7 12.54 -13.08 2.27
CA GLU A 7 13.36 -14.02 3.05
C GLU A 7 12.51 -15.09 3.73
N ASP A 8 11.34 -14.72 4.26
CA ASP A 8 10.39 -15.67 4.87
C ASP A 8 9.76 -16.61 3.83
N CYS A 9 9.46 -16.11 2.62
CA CYS A 9 8.87 -16.91 1.54
C CYS A 9 9.85 -17.96 0.97
N THR A 10 11.14 -17.61 0.89
CA THR A 10 12.20 -18.53 0.43
C THR A 10 12.38 -19.69 1.40
N THR A 11 12.36 -19.40 2.71
CA THR A 11 12.43 -20.40 3.78
C THR A 11 11.21 -21.33 3.75
N PHE A 12 10.03 -20.79 3.42
CA PHE A 12 8.79 -21.55 3.28
C PHE A 12 8.80 -22.52 2.07
N TYR A 13 9.36 -22.09 0.95
CA TYR A 13 9.55 -22.94 -0.24
C TYR A 13 10.55 -24.06 0.02
N LEU A 14 11.65 -23.75 0.71
CA LEU A 14 12.69 -24.72 1.06
C LEU A 14 12.14 -25.86 1.93
N GLU A 15 11.33 -25.53 2.94
CA GLU A 15 10.67 -26.52 3.81
C GLU A 15 9.72 -27.44 3.05
N LYS A 16 8.92 -26.91 2.12
CA LYS A 16 8.03 -27.73 1.27
C LYS A 16 8.80 -28.69 0.36
N ILE A 17 9.93 -28.22 -0.19
CA ILE A 17 10.81 -29.05 -1.03
C ILE A 17 11.43 -30.18 -0.20
N ILE A 18 11.86 -29.89 1.04
CA ILE A 18 12.42 -30.89 1.96
C ILE A 18 11.36 -31.94 2.33
N CYS A 19 10.12 -31.55 2.62
CA CYS A 19 9.03 -32.51 2.87
C CYS A 19 8.70 -33.38 1.66
N LEU A 20 8.65 -32.79 0.45
CA LEU A 20 8.41 -33.54 -0.78
C LEU A 20 9.54 -34.55 -1.03
N PHE A 21 10.78 -34.16 -0.76
CA PHE A 21 11.95 -35.02 -0.87
C PHE A 21 11.89 -36.21 0.09
N PHE A 22 11.58 -35.99 1.38
CA PHE A 22 11.41 -37.09 2.35
C PHE A 22 10.24 -38.03 2.00
N PHE A 23 9.16 -37.48 1.44
CA PHE A 23 8.01 -38.27 0.98
C PHE A 23 8.33 -39.12 -0.26
N LEU A 24 9.09 -38.57 -1.22
CA LEU A 24 9.56 -39.33 -2.38
C LEU A 24 10.57 -40.40 -1.98
N LEU A 25 11.50 -40.08 -1.07
CA LEU A 25 12.46 -41.04 -0.53
C LEU A 25 11.75 -42.21 0.17
N SER A 26 10.68 -41.91 0.91
CA SER A 26 9.79 -42.88 1.54
C SER A 26 9.14 -43.85 0.53
N LEU A 27 8.56 -43.33 -0.55
CA LEU A 27 7.93 -44.14 -1.60
C LEU A 27 8.95 -45.05 -2.30
N VAL A 28 10.18 -44.54 -2.51
CA VAL A 28 11.30 -45.31 -3.07
C VAL A 28 11.72 -46.43 -2.12
N VAL A 29 11.81 -46.16 -0.81
CA VAL A 29 12.14 -47.19 0.21
C VAL A 29 11.04 -48.26 0.30
N GLN A 30 9.77 -47.88 0.19
CA GLN A 30 8.64 -48.83 0.15
C GLN A 30 8.64 -49.70 -1.11
N GLY A 31 9.11 -49.18 -2.25
CA GLY A 31 9.28 -49.94 -3.48
C GLY A 31 10.48 -50.90 -3.47
N LEU A 32 11.52 -50.58 -2.70
CA LEU A 32 12.74 -51.40 -2.59
C LEU A 32 12.64 -52.49 -1.50
N MET A 33 11.89 -52.23 -0.42
CA MET A 33 11.72 -53.16 0.70
C MET A 33 10.49 -54.04 0.49
N GLY A 34 10.66 -55.17 -0.19
CA GLY A 34 9.59 -56.16 -0.36
C GLY A 34 8.90 -56.57 0.95
N CYS A 35 7.55 -56.59 0.92
CA CYS A 35 6.56 -57.25 1.78
C CYS A 35 6.86 -57.65 3.25
N SER A 36 7.68 -56.92 4.00
CA SER A 36 7.75 -57.14 5.46
C SER A 36 6.72 -56.25 6.16
N MET A 37 5.52 -56.80 6.36
CA MET A 37 4.32 -56.12 6.90
C MET A 37 4.53 -55.27 8.18
N PRO A 38 5.37 -55.65 9.17
CA PRO A 38 5.57 -54.81 10.36
C PRO A 38 6.43 -53.55 10.09
N ALA A 39 7.27 -53.54 9.06
CA ALA A 39 8.10 -52.38 8.73
C ALA A 39 7.27 -51.24 8.11
N ILE A 40 6.28 -51.58 7.28
CA ILE A 40 5.40 -50.60 6.62
C ILE A 40 4.47 -49.93 7.63
N SER A 41 3.98 -50.65 8.63
CA SER A 41 3.09 -50.07 9.66
C SER A 41 3.82 -49.10 10.59
N VAL A 42 5.03 -49.45 11.04
CA VAL A 42 5.89 -48.54 11.84
C VAL A 42 6.27 -47.32 11.02
N PHE A 43 6.62 -47.51 9.75
CA PHE A 43 6.95 -46.41 8.85
C PHE A 43 5.76 -45.45 8.65
N ARG A 44 4.55 -45.97 8.41
CA ARG A 44 3.33 -45.15 8.29
C ARG A 44 3.03 -44.38 9.59
N LEU A 45 3.16 -45.03 10.74
CA LEU A 45 3.01 -44.35 12.04
C LEU A 45 4.05 -43.22 12.22
N CYS A 46 5.30 -43.45 11.83
CA CYS A 46 6.34 -42.41 11.85
C CYS A 46 5.99 -41.24 10.93
N THR A 47 5.51 -41.49 9.71
CA THR A 47 5.14 -40.42 8.78
C THR A 47 3.95 -39.61 9.26
N GLU A 48 2.93 -40.26 9.82
CA GLU A 48 1.75 -39.58 10.38
C GLU A 48 2.12 -38.72 11.60
N LEU A 49 3.00 -39.22 12.47
CA LEU A 49 3.48 -38.48 13.64
C LEU A 49 4.31 -37.25 13.23
N ILE A 50 5.20 -37.40 12.25
CA ILE A 50 6.00 -36.30 11.71
C ILE A 50 5.09 -35.26 11.06
N MET A 51 4.10 -35.68 10.26
CA MET A 51 3.14 -34.77 9.62
C MET A 51 2.27 -34.03 10.65
N HIS A 52 1.83 -34.70 11.71
CA HIS A 52 1.07 -34.09 12.78
C HIS A 52 1.90 -33.08 13.59
N CYS A 53 3.14 -33.44 13.95
CA CYS A 53 4.07 -32.54 14.65
C CYS A 53 4.41 -31.32 13.80
N PHE A 54 4.67 -31.53 12.51
CA PHE A 54 4.91 -30.47 11.53
C PHE A 54 3.71 -29.55 11.38
N LYS A 55 2.48 -30.08 11.24
CA LYS A 55 1.25 -29.29 11.13
C LYS A 55 1.05 -28.37 12.35
N THR A 56 1.29 -28.90 13.56
CA THR A 56 1.17 -28.14 14.81
C THR A 56 2.24 -27.04 14.91
N ARG A 57 3.50 -27.37 14.60
CA ARG A 57 4.61 -26.41 14.61
C ARG A 57 4.43 -25.31 13.56
N MET A 58 3.95 -25.68 12.37
CA MET A 58 3.65 -24.74 11.28
C MET A 58 2.48 -23.83 11.64
N LEU A 59 1.40 -24.38 12.21
CA LEU A 59 0.27 -23.57 12.66
C LEU A 59 0.68 -22.57 13.74
N LEU A 60 1.52 -22.98 14.69
CA LEU A 60 2.05 -22.10 15.73
C LEU A 60 2.92 -20.99 15.13
N LEU A 61 3.84 -21.33 14.22
CA LEU A 61 4.72 -20.37 13.55
C LEU A 61 3.89 -19.38 12.71
N PHE A 62 2.89 -19.86 11.96
CA PHE A 62 1.99 -19.01 11.18
C PHE A 62 1.14 -18.09 12.05
N CYS A 63 0.62 -18.56 13.18
CA CYS A 63 -0.07 -17.70 14.13
C CYS A 63 0.87 -16.62 14.68
N GLN A 64 2.12 -16.95 14.98
CA GLN A 64 3.12 -15.99 15.45
C GLN A 64 3.46 -14.95 14.38
N LEU A 65 3.72 -15.36 13.13
CA LEU A 65 3.98 -14.44 12.03
C LEU A 65 2.75 -13.59 11.70
N ALA A 66 1.56 -14.18 11.65
CA ALA A 66 0.31 -13.44 11.40
C ALA A 66 0.06 -12.40 12.48
N LEU A 67 0.27 -12.75 13.76
CA LEU A 67 0.16 -11.82 14.88
C LEU A 67 1.21 -10.70 14.77
N GLN A 68 2.45 -11.00 14.42
CA GLN A 68 3.48 -9.99 14.19
C GLN A 68 3.13 -9.04 13.03
N ILE A 69 2.60 -9.55 11.92
CA ILE A 69 2.18 -8.74 10.77
C ILE A 69 1.03 -7.81 11.17
N VAL A 70 0.01 -8.34 11.85
CA VAL A 70 -1.13 -7.55 12.33
C VAL A 70 -0.67 -6.48 13.31
N PHE A 71 0.21 -6.83 14.25
CA PHE A 71 0.74 -5.91 15.24
C PHE A 71 1.58 -4.79 14.61
N VAL A 72 2.52 -5.12 13.71
CA VAL A 72 3.34 -4.13 12.99
C VAL A 72 2.47 -3.26 12.09
N GLY A 73 1.47 -3.83 11.42
CA GLY A 73 0.51 -3.09 10.61
C GLY A 73 -0.29 -2.08 11.44
N ALA A 74 -0.82 -2.52 12.59
CA ALA A 74 -1.54 -1.66 13.52
C ALA A 74 -0.66 -0.51 14.03
N LEU A 75 0.57 -0.80 14.48
CA LEU A 75 1.51 0.23 14.94
C LEU A 75 1.84 1.25 13.84
N ARG A 76 2.12 0.80 12.61
CA ARG A 76 2.40 1.70 11.49
C ARG A 76 1.20 2.59 11.16
N SER A 77 0.00 2.03 11.17
CA SER A 77 -1.22 2.82 10.95
C SER A 77 -1.41 3.85 12.06
N ALA A 78 -1.22 3.48 13.33
CA ALA A 78 -1.31 4.37 14.46
C ALA A 78 -0.30 5.54 14.36
N CYS A 79 0.95 5.27 13.94
CA CYS A 79 1.95 6.32 13.73
C CYS A 79 1.53 7.35 12.67
N ILE A 80 0.78 6.95 11.65
CA ILE A 80 0.27 7.85 10.61
C ILE A 80 -0.93 8.68 11.12
N PHE A 81 -1.82 8.07 11.90
CA PHE A 81 -2.99 8.77 12.46
C PHE A 81 -2.66 9.66 13.67
N ALA A 82 -1.61 9.32 14.42
CA ALA A 82 -1.18 10.06 15.61
C ALA A 82 -1.01 11.57 15.39
N PRO A 83 -0.26 12.05 14.37
CA PRO A 83 -0.08 13.49 14.16
C PRO A 83 -1.41 14.20 13.83
N PHE A 84 -2.31 13.55 13.09
CA PHE A 84 -3.63 14.12 12.80
C PHE A 84 -4.45 14.27 14.09
N VAL A 85 -4.54 13.23 14.91
CA VAL A 85 -5.29 13.28 16.17
C VAL A 85 -4.67 14.29 17.14
N ALA A 86 -3.34 14.31 17.25
CA ALA A 86 -2.62 15.27 18.08
C ALA A 86 -2.89 16.71 17.66
N PHE A 87 -2.87 17.01 16.37
CA PHE A 87 -3.17 18.34 15.86
C PHE A 87 -4.62 18.76 16.16
N GLN A 88 -5.58 17.86 15.97
CA GLN A 88 -6.99 18.14 16.27
C GLN A 88 -7.21 18.37 17.78
N ALA A 89 -6.59 17.57 18.64
CA ALA A 89 -6.66 17.72 20.10
C ALA A 89 -5.97 19.02 20.57
N TYR A 90 -4.80 19.35 20.01
CA TYR A 90 -4.09 20.58 20.30
C TYR A 90 -4.92 21.81 19.91
N GLY A 91 -5.53 21.81 18.72
CA GLY A 91 -6.43 22.88 18.28
C GLY A 91 -7.64 23.06 19.21
N TYR A 92 -8.25 21.95 19.64
CA TYR A 92 -9.37 21.98 20.60
C TYR A 92 -8.95 22.56 21.96
N TYR A 93 -7.82 22.11 22.51
CA TYR A 93 -7.36 22.59 23.82
C TYR A 93 -7.05 24.09 23.82
N ASN A 94 -6.40 24.60 22.78
CA ASN A 94 -6.05 26.02 22.72
C ASN A 94 -7.24 26.95 22.42
N MET A 95 -8.22 26.50 21.64
CA MET A 95 -9.32 27.36 21.17
C MET A 95 -10.61 27.21 21.99
N CYS A 96 -10.88 26.04 22.55
CA CYS A 96 -12.16 25.74 23.22
C CYS A 96 -12.04 25.68 24.76
N VAL A 97 -10.89 25.31 25.32
CA VAL A 97 -10.71 25.18 26.78
C VAL A 97 -10.35 26.53 27.40
N GLY A 98 -11.04 26.92 28.48
CA GLY A 98 -10.75 28.15 29.24
C GLY A 98 -11.32 29.44 28.64
N ARG A 99 -12.20 29.35 27.65
CA ARG A 99 -12.92 30.48 27.05
C ARG A 99 -14.35 30.58 27.63
N PHE A 100 -14.90 31.80 27.67
CA PHE A 100 -16.29 32.02 28.07
C PHE A 100 -17.26 31.54 26.97
N PRO A 101 -18.47 31.05 27.32
CA PRO A 101 -19.44 30.51 26.36
C PRO A 101 -19.83 31.51 25.26
N ASP A 102 -19.77 32.82 25.51
CA ASP A 102 -20.08 33.87 24.54
C ASP A 102 -18.95 34.12 23.51
N GLU A 103 -17.71 33.67 23.80
CA GLU A 103 -16.56 33.77 22.88
C GLU A 103 -16.24 32.45 22.17
N ILE A 104 -16.81 31.34 22.63
CA ILE A 104 -16.53 30.00 22.11
C ILE A 104 -17.10 29.86 20.70
N ARG A 105 -16.27 29.36 19.78
CA ARG A 105 -16.68 29.11 18.40
C ARG A 105 -17.70 27.96 18.35
N PRO A 106 -18.71 28.03 17.47
CA PRO A 106 -19.81 27.06 17.43
C PRO A 106 -19.37 25.61 17.14
N TRP A 107 -18.20 25.42 16.50
CA TRP A 107 -17.63 24.10 16.25
C TRP A 107 -17.10 23.40 17.50
N CYS A 108 -16.84 24.12 18.61
CA CYS A 108 -16.45 23.51 19.88
C CYS A 108 -17.61 22.72 20.51
N ASN A 109 -18.87 23.08 20.23
CA ASN A 109 -20.07 22.38 20.72
C ASN A 109 -20.59 21.29 19.75
N ALA A 110 -19.89 21.05 18.64
CA ALA A 110 -20.29 20.04 17.67
C ALA A 110 -20.02 18.61 18.19
N ARG A 111 -20.87 17.65 17.81
CA ARG A 111 -20.76 16.23 18.19
C ARG A 111 -19.40 15.60 17.86
N VAL A 112 -18.71 16.14 16.86
CA VAL A 112 -17.31 15.83 16.55
C VAL A 112 -16.59 17.17 16.36
N PRO A 113 -15.66 17.57 17.24
CA PRO A 113 -14.96 18.85 17.16
C PRO A 113 -13.86 18.81 16.08
N LEU A 114 -14.28 18.71 14.82
CA LEU A 114 -13.39 18.76 13.66
C LEU A 114 -13.18 20.22 13.25
N LEU A 115 -12.13 20.83 13.78
CA LEU A 115 -11.68 22.17 13.42
C LEU A 115 -11.62 22.37 11.90
N TYR A 116 -11.02 21.40 11.19
CA TYR A 116 -10.83 21.49 9.74
C TYR A 116 -12.14 21.53 8.96
N ASN A 117 -13.14 20.74 9.36
CA ASN A 117 -14.45 20.72 8.69
C ASN A 117 -15.19 22.07 8.85
N TYR A 118 -15.07 22.69 10.02
CA TYR A 118 -15.59 24.04 10.25
C TYR A 118 -14.86 25.07 9.37
N ILE A 119 -13.52 25.00 9.30
CA ILE A 119 -12.75 25.95 8.48
C ILE A 119 -13.12 25.82 7.00
N GLN A 120 -13.19 24.58 6.51
CA GLN A 120 -13.55 24.27 5.13
C GLN A 120 -14.90 24.85 4.74
N SER A 121 -15.93 24.65 5.56
CA SER A 121 -17.27 25.17 5.26
C SER A 121 -17.39 26.68 5.48
N HIS A 122 -16.84 27.20 6.59
CA HIS A 122 -17.06 28.59 7.02
C HIS A 122 -16.17 29.61 6.30
N TYR A 123 -14.89 29.28 6.08
CA TYR A 123 -13.94 30.19 5.45
C TYR A 123 -13.71 29.89 3.97
N TRP A 124 -13.67 28.61 3.59
CA TRP A 124 -13.42 28.24 2.18
C TRP A 124 -14.72 28.07 1.39
N GLY A 125 -15.86 27.91 2.05
CA GLY A 125 -17.14 27.68 1.37
C GLY A 125 -17.13 26.44 0.49
N VAL A 126 -16.41 25.37 0.89
CA VAL A 126 -16.39 24.12 0.11
C VAL A 126 -17.71 23.36 0.31
N GLY A 127 -18.59 23.47 -0.68
CA GLY A 127 -19.79 22.64 -0.83
C GLY A 127 -19.84 22.01 -2.23
N PHE A 128 -20.81 21.13 -2.45
CA PHE A 128 -21.00 20.51 -3.77
C PHE A 128 -21.30 21.62 -4.80
N LEU A 129 -20.38 21.80 -5.74
CA LEU A 129 -20.39 22.81 -6.82
C LEU A 129 -20.28 24.30 -6.39
N THR A 130 -20.05 24.60 -5.12
CA THR A 130 -19.99 25.99 -4.62
C THR A 130 -18.82 26.80 -5.22
N TYR A 131 -17.77 26.12 -5.69
CA TYR A 131 -16.60 26.70 -6.35
C TYR A 131 -16.81 27.01 -7.85
N PHE A 132 -17.82 26.42 -8.51
CA PHE A 132 -18.12 26.66 -9.92
C PHE A 132 -18.92 27.95 -10.13
N GLN A 133 -18.37 29.08 -9.68
CA GLN A 133 -18.94 30.39 -9.99
C GLN A 133 -18.42 30.88 -11.34
N LEU A 134 -19.29 31.46 -12.17
CA LEU A 134 -18.92 32.06 -13.47
C LEU A 134 -17.83 33.14 -13.35
N LYS A 135 -17.69 33.75 -12.16
CA LYS A 135 -16.63 34.72 -11.85
C LYS A 135 -15.23 34.11 -11.80
N GLN A 136 -15.11 32.79 -11.63
CA GLN A 136 -13.84 32.05 -11.59
C GLN A 136 -13.49 31.37 -12.92
N LEU A 137 -14.30 31.57 -13.96
CA LEU A 137 -14.05 31.06 -15.31
C LEU A 137 -12.62 31.36 -15.83
N PRO A 138 -11.98 32.52 -15.54
CA PRO A 138 -10.59 32.77 -15.95
C PRO A 138 -9.59 31.77 -15.37
N ASN A 139 -9.79 31.33 -14.12
CA ASN A 139 -8.90 30.36 -13.46
C ASN A 139 -9.05 28.96 -14.06
N PHE A 140 -10.28 28.57 -14.45
CA PHE A 140 -10.52 27.32 -15.15
C PHE A 140 -9.94 27.32 -16.56
N LEU A 141 -9.99 28.46 -17.26
CA LEU A 141 -9.34 28.60 -18.57
C LEU A 141 -7.81 28.48 -18.46
N LEU A 142 -7.23 29.00 -17.37
CA LEU A 142 -5.80 28.86 -17.11
C LEU A 142 -5.40 27.40 -16.80
N ALA A 143 -6.27 26.64 -16.14
CA ALA A 143 -6.07 25.21 -15.87
C ALA A 143 -6.46 24.28 -17.05
N SER A 144 -7.20 24.80 -18.03
CA SER A 144 -7.71 24.09 -19.21
C SER A 144 -6.67 23.21 -19.94
N PRO A 145 -5.42 23.66 -20.22
CA PRO A 145 -4.46 22.81 -20.94
C PRO A 145 -4.10 21.54 -20.16
N ILE A 146 -3.95 21.62 -18.84
CA ILE A 146 -3.64 20.46 -18.00
C ILE A 146 -4.87 19.56 -17.84
N LEU A 147 -6.05 20.17 -17.63
CA LEU A 147 -7.31 19.44 -17.51
C LEU A 147 -7.67 18.69 -18.80
N SER A 148 -7.48 19.30 -19.96
CA SER A 148 -7.74 18.67 -21.26
C SER A 148 -6.78 17.52 -21.54
N LEU A 149 -5.48 17.67 -21.21
CA LEU A 149 -4.52 16.59 -21.33
C LEU A 149 -4.86 15.41 -20.40
N ALA A 150 -5.21 15.69 -19.14
CA ALA A 150 -5.64 14.67 -18.19
C ALA A 150 -6.91 13.96 -18.67
N PHE A 151 -7.90 14.72 -19.15
CA PHE A 151 -9.13 14.18 -19.69
C PHE A 151 -8.89 13.28 -20.91
N PHE A 152 -8.07 13.74 -21.86
CA PHE A 152 -7.73 12.94 -23.04
C PHE A 152 -6.99 11.67 -22.66
N SER A 153 -6.09 11.74 -21.68
CA SER A 153 -5.34 10.58 -21.16
C SER A 153 -6.29 9.54 -20.55
N VAL A 154 -7.24 9.99 -19.72
CA VAL A 154 -8.25 9.11 -19.11
C VAL A 154 -9.16 8.49 -20.18
N VAL A 155 -9.63 9.28 -21.15
CA VAL A 155 -10.49 8.78 -22.22
C VAL A 155 -9.75 7.80 -23.13
N HIS A 156 -8.50 8.10 -23.49
CA HIS A 156 -7.65 7.22 -24.28
C HIS A 156 -7.38 5.89 -23.55
N TYR A 157 -7.09 5.95 -22.25
CA TYR A 157 -6.89 4.78 -21.42
C TYR A 157 -8.17 3.95 -21.29
N ALA A 158 -9.31 4.59 -21.00
CA ALA A 158 -10.62 3.93 -20.88
C ALA A 158 -11.05 3.23 -22.19
N LYS A 159 -10.78 3.85 -23.35
CA LYS A 159 -11.05 3.24 -24.67
C LYS A 159 -10.10 2.09 -25.00
N SER A 160 -8.83 2.22 -24.65
CA SER A 160 -7.81 1.19 -24.97
C SER A 160 -7.99 -0.07 -24.12
N ARG A 161 -8.44 0.08 -22.86
CA ARG A 161 -8.56 -1.01 -21.88
C ARG A 161 -9.84 -0.88 -21.02
N PRO A 162 -11.04 -1.05 -21.60
CA PRO A 162 -12.29 -0.89 -20.87
C PRO A 162 -12.44 -1.91 -19.72
N GLN A 163 -11.96 -3.14 -19.92
CA GLN A 163 -12.01 -4.22 -18.92
C GLN A 163 -11.30 -3.81 -17.61
N ILE A 164 -10.09 -3.24 -17.71
CA ILE A 164 -9.27 -2.82 -16.57
C ILE A 164 -9.87 -1.56 -15.93
N PHE A 165 -10.36 -0.63 -16.76
CA PHE A 165 -11.00 0.59 -16.29
C PHE A 165 -12.26 0.30 -15.45
N PHE A 166 -13.11 -0.65 -15.88
CA PHE A 166 -14.28 -1.08 -15.10
C PHE A 166 -13.91 -1.99 -13.93
N SER A 167 -12.86 -2.79 -14.07
CA SER A 167 -12.33 -3.62 -12.98
C SER A 167 -11.61 -2.80 -11.90
N LEU A 168 -11.31 -1.51 -12.14
CA LEU A 168 -10.63 -0.60 -11.20
C LEU A 168 -9.30 -1.16 -10.63
N GLY A 169 -8.72 -2.15 -11.29
CA GLY A 169 -7.53 -2.86 -10.82
C GLY A 169 -7.78 -4.03 -9.86
N PHE A 170 -9.02 -4.47 -9.65
CA PHE A 170 -9.33 -5.62 -8.81
C PHE A 170 -9.07 -6.97 -9.50
N ASP A 171 -9.12 -7.01 -10.84
CA ASP A 171 -8.92 -8.22 -11.65
C ASP A 171 -7.78 -8.04 -12.67
N THR A 172 -6.63 -7.53 -12.21
CA THR A 172 -5.42 -7.46 -13.05
C THR A 172 -4.56 -8.69 -12.84
N THR A 173 -4.24 -9.41 -13.91
CA THR A 173 -3.26 -10.49 -13.89
C THR A 173 -1.90 -9.96 -13.45
N ILE A 174 -1.14 -10.78 -12.69
CA ILE A 174 0.16 -10.40 -12.09
C ILE A 174 1.15 -9.82 -13.12
N GLU A 175 1.00 -10.20 -14.39
CA GLU A 175 1.82 -9.73 -15.51
C GLU A 175 1.61 -8.23 -15.86
N GLU A 176 0.40 -7.69 -15.76
CA GLU A 176 0.14 -6.27 -16.03
C GLU A 176 0.63 -5.36 -14.89
N LYS A 177 0.55 -5.83 -13.64
CA LYS A 177 1.11 -5.13 -12.47
C LYS A 177 2.61 -4.93 -12.61
N SER A 178 3.33 -5.93 -13.11
CA SER A 178 4.77 -5.85 -13.34
C SER A 178 5.13 -4.87 -14.45
N ARG A 179 4.39 -4.83 -15.56
CA ARG A 179 4.64 -3.86 -16.65
C ARG A 179 4.36 -2.42 -16.22
N GLY A 180 3.31 -2.18 -15.43
CA GLY A 180 2.99 -0.85 -14.91
C GLY A 180 4.10 -0.29 -14.00
N VAL A 181 4.69 -1.13 -13.16
CA VAL A 181 5.83 -0.74 -12.29
C VAL A 181 7.08 -0.46 -13.11
N VAL A 182 7.37 -1.26 -14.14
CA VAL A 182 8.52 -1.03 -15.04
C VAL A 182 8.37 0.31 -15.78
N PHE A 183 7.19 0.60 -16.33
CA PHE A 183 6.93 1.85 -17.04
C PHE A 183 7.09 3.09 -16.14
N LEU A 184 6.56 3.03 -14.90
CA LEU A 184 6.71 4.13 -13.93
C LEU A 184 8.17 4.35 -13.53
N SER A 185 8.96 3.28 -13.45
CA SER A 185 10.39 3.39 -13.13
C SER A 185 11.19 4.03 -14.27
N GLU A 186 10.77 3.80 -15.52
CA GLU A 186 11.40 4.37 -16.72
C GLU A 186 11.07 5.86 -16.90
N ASP A 187 9.84 6.27 -16.60
CA ASP A 187 9.48 7.69 -16.62
C ASP A 187 10.10 8.48 -15.47
N HIS A 188 10.23 7.89 -14.27
CA HIS A 188 10.95 8.53 -13.16
C HIS A 188 12.45 8.74 -13.47
N SER A 189 13.07 7.81 -14.19
CA SER A 189 14.48 7.91 -14.59
C SER A 189 14.70 8.91 -15.73
N ARG A 190 13.78 9.00 -16.70
CA ARG A 190 13.83 10.07 -17.72
C ARG A 190 13.63 11.47 -17.13
N PHE A 191 12.68 11.64 -16.21
CA PHE A 191 12.45 12.93 -15.54
C PHE A 191 13.70 13.41 -14.79
N LYS A 192 14.38 12.47 -14.12
CA LYS A 192 15.65 12.76 -13.41
C LYS A 192 16.78 13.15 -14.37
N ALA A 193 16.82 12.56 -15.56
CA ALA A 193 17.82 12.91 -16.59
C ALA A 193 17.59 14.31 -17.17
N THR A 194 16.33 14.69 -17.44
CA THR A 194 15.99 16.05 -17.90
C THR A 194 16.31 17.12 -16.85
N ASP A 195 16.02 16.85 -15.57
CA ASP A 195 16.25 17.78 -14.46
C ASP A 195 17.76 18.02 -14.19
N SER A 196 18.59 17.01 -14.47
CA SER A 196 20.05 17.11 -14.34
C SER A 196 20.75 17.74 -15.56
N VAL A 197 20.14 17.67 -16.75
CA VAL A 197 20.60 18.41 -17.93
C VAL A 197 20.25 19.90 -17.81
N GLU A 198 19.07 20.25 -17.32
CA GLU A 198 18.68 21.66 -17.12
C GLU A 198 19.54 22.35 -16.05
N LYS A 199 19.90 21.64 -14.98
CA LYS A 199 20.79 22.15 -13.93
C LYS A 199 22.26 22.34 -14.38
N SER A 200 22.70 21.65 -15.43
CA SER A 200 24.07 21.81 -15.97
C SER A 200 24.15 22.96 -16.98
N SER A 201 23.09 23.19 -17.76
CA SER A 201 22.95 24.33 -18.68
C SER A 201 22.95 25.67 -17.93
N VAL A 202 22.22 25.80 -16.82
CA VAL A 202 22.19 27.03 -16.01
C VAL A 202 23.56 27.34 -15.38
N ARG A 203 24.39 26.33 -15.10
CA ARG A 203 25.72 26.52 -14.53
C ARG A 203 26.77 26.96 -15.56
N ALA A 204 26.55 26.70 -16.85
CA ALA A 204 27.45 27.10 -17.92
C ALA A 204 27.25 28.57 -18.36
N GLU A 205 26.04 29.13 -18.20
CA GLU A 205 25.78 30.55 -18.54
C GLU A 205 26.18 31.55 -17.44
N GLY A 206 26.41 31.11 -16.21
CA GLY A 206 26.81 31.98 -15.09
C GLY A 206 28.31 32.29 -14.97
N GLY A 207 29.15 31.75 -15.87
CA GLY A 207 30.62 31.77 -15.76
C GLY A 207 31.35 32.78 -16.65
N GLY A 208 30.64 33.74 -17.26
CA GLY A 208 31.24 34.65 -18.24
C GLY A 208 30.63 36.04 -18.22
N LYS A 209 30.96 36.85 -17.21
CA LYS A 209 31.19 38.31 -17.33
C LYS A 209 31.67 38.88 -16.00
N THR A 210 32.78 39.62 -16.11
CA THR A 210 33.51 40.49 -15.16
C THR A 210 34.15 39.83 -13.94
#